data_AF-A0A836BIN2-F1
#
_entry.id   AF-A0A836BIN2-F1
#
_cell.length_a   1.000
_cell.length_b   1.000
_cell.length_c   1.000
_cell.angle_alpha   90.00
_cell.angle_beta   90.00
_cell.angle_gamma   90.00
#
_symmetry.space_group_name_H-M   'P 1'
#
loop_
_entity.id
_entity.type
_entity.pdbx_description
1 polymer ?
#
loop_
_entity_poly.entity_id
_entity_poly.type
_entity_poly.pdbx_seq_one_letter_code
_entity_poly.pdbx_strand_id
1 'polypeptide(L)'
;MSVITKYRKGGPYTKKEQEDRRKEVFHLHFEKGHSAVKISDLLDVNRNTINDDIKFWYSQMIDELGNDNLKTWVMKQFTRFEIQRNRLLENLENHEGLSEKLAIEKLLFNIDSKSAQLMTTIITNVETTTLLNQQTKTIGENEIKKIVRELIKKSEKKVGVIHYEENEILYEMIKMKKCDCDEAELILRRMKDLGLKLCEVDHFPGTYDIGEFGLMRQYISNDELSLVYKRKEKLEDEHQRLLDELKKKFIQKYGPESNWSEEIREKFYDSDEWQQIVFN
;
A
#
# COMPACT_ATOMS: atom_id res chain seq x y z
N MET A 1 3.84 -28.54 -36.55
CA MET A 1 5.26 -28.81 -36.89
C MET A 1 5.86 -27.54 -37.46
N SER A 2 6.67 -26.83 -36.67
CA SER A 2 7.35 -25.60 -37.09
C SER A 2 8.50 -25.97 -38.04
N VAL A 3 8.54 -25.37 -39.21
CA VAL A 3 9.61 -25.55 -40.19
C VAL A 3 10.86 -24.87 -39.64
N ILE A 4 11.81 -25.67 -39.12
CA ILE A 4 13.12 -25.17 -38.69
C ILE A 4 13.86 -24.72 -39.94
N THR A 5 13.83 -23.42 -40.23
CA THR A 5 14.71 -22.79 -41.21
C THR A 5 16.14 -22.91 -40.70
N LYS A 6 16.98 -23.66 -41.43
CA LYS A 6 18.40 -23.82 -41.09
C LYS A 6 19.08 -22.46 -41.08
N TYR A 7 19.61 -22.05 -39.92
CA TYR A 7 20.44 -20.87 -39.82
C TYR A 7 21.87 -21.19 -40.27
N ARG A 8 22.55 -20.23 -40.92
CA ARG A 8 23.94 -20.37 -41.35
C ARG A 8 24.93 -20.12 -40.21
N LYS A 9 26.10 -20.76 -40.19
CA LYS A 9 27.14 -20.59 -39.15
C LYS A 9 28.02 -19.34 -39.28
N GLY A 10 27.82 -18.50 -40.30
CA GLY A 10 28.65 -17.32 -40.53
C GLY A 10 28.06 -16.34 -41.55
N GLY A 11 28.69 -15.16 -41.65
CA GLY A 11 28.25 -14.03 -42.48
C GLY A 11 27.18 -13.15 -41.82
N PRO A 12 26.92 -11.94 -42.34
CA PRO A 12 26.00 -10.99 -41.72
C PRO A 12 24.55 -11.47 -41.82
N TYR A 13 23.84 -11.67 -40.70
CA TYR A 13 22.40 -11.96 -40.75
C TYR A 13 21.60 -10.70 -41.09
N THR A 14 20.54 -10.85 -41.87
CA THR A 14 19.55 -9.79 -42.08
C THR A 14 18.80 -9.47 -40.79
N LYS A 15 18.19 -8.28 -40.68
CA LYS A 15 17.44 -7.88 -39.48
C LYS A 15 16.31 -8.88 -39.14
N LYS A 16 15.59 -9.34 -40.16
CA LYS A 16 14.51 -10.32 -39.99
C LYS A 16 15.01 -11.66 -39.45
N GLU A 17 16.10 -12.18 -40.02
CA GLU A 17 16.73 -13.42 -39.53
C GLU A 17 17.24 -13.29 -38.09
N GLN A 18 17.74 -12.12 -37.70
CA GLN A 18 18.14 -11.86 -36.33
C GLN A 18 16.95 -11.86 -35.38
N GLU A 19 15.84 -11.23 -35.75
CA GLU A 19 14.62 -11.20 -34.94
C GLU A 19 14.00 -12.60 -34.76
N ASP A 20 13.86 -13.36 -35.85
CA ASP A 20 13.30 -14.72 -35.80
C ASP A 20 14.18 -15.64 -34.96
N ARG A 21 15.51 -15.56 -35.14
CA ARG A 21 16.46 -16.30 -34.31
C ARG A 21 16.36 -15.89 -32.84
N ARG A 22 16.28 -14.59 -32.54
CA ARG A 22 16.14 -14.09 -31.16
C ARG A 22 14.88 -14.62 -30.50
N LYS A 23 13.73 -14.65 -31.18
CA LYS A 23 12.49 -15.22 -30.64
C LYS A 23 12.67 -16.71 -30.29
N GLU A 24 13.31 -17.47 -31.18
CA GLU A 24 13.57 -18.88 -30.93
C GLU A 24 14.57 -19.10 -29.78
N VAL A 25 15.63 -18.27 -29.72
CA VAL A 25 16.59 -18.25 -28.60
C VAL A 25 15.89 -17.92 -27.29
N PHE A 26 14.95 -16.97 -27.29
CA PHE A 26 14.17 -16.64 -26.10
C PHE A 26 13.40 -17.85 -25.59
N HIS A 27 12.63 -18.48 -26.48
CA HIS A 27 11.84 -19.66 -26.17
C HIS A 27 12.71 -20.81 -25.64
N LEU A 28 13.81 -21.12 -26.33
CA LEU A 28 14.70 -22.22 -25.94
C LEU A 28 15.46 -21.92 -24.64
N HIS A 29 15.92 -20.70 -24.42
CA HIS A 29 16.74 -20.34 -23.27
C HIS A 29 15.93 -20.03 -22.02
N PHE A 30 14.88 -19.21 -22.12
CA PHE A 30 14.14 -18.72 -20.97
C PHE A 30 12.94 -19.60 -20.59
N GLU A 31 12.25 -20.19 -21.57
CA GLU A 31 11.08 -21.06 -21.29
C GLU A 31 11.51 -22.52 -21.15
N LYS A 32 12.33 -23.01 -22.08
CA LYS A 32 12.85 -24.38 -22.08
C LYS A 32 14.21 -24.54 -21.42
N GLY A 33 14.78 -23.48 -20.85
CA GLY A 33 16.01 -23.51 -20.04
C GLY A 33 17.28 -24.05 -20.71
N HIS A 34 17.35 -24.16 -22.05
CA HIS A 34 18.51 -24.74 -22.72
C HIS A 34 19.76 -23.84 -22.62
N SER A 35 20.94 -24.47 -22.55
CA SER A 35 22.21 -23.74 -22.54
C SER A 35 22.53 -23.18 -23.93
N ALA A 36 23.33 -22.11 -24.00
CA ALA A 36 23.76 -21.53 -25.27
C ALA A 36 24.46 -22.55 -26.19
N VAL A 37 25.15 -23.54 -25.63
CA VAL A 37 25.76 -24.66 -26.36
C VAL A 37 24.69 -25.52 -27.01
N LYS A 38 23.70 -25.98 -26.22
CA LYS A 38 22.60 -26.80 -26.73
C LYS A 38 21.76 -26.05 -27.77
N ILE A 39 21.55 -24.75 -27.59
CA ILE A 39 20.83 -23.91 -28.55
C ILE A 39 21.62 -23.73 -29.85
N SER A 40 22.93 -23.51 -29.74
CA SER A 40 23.86 -23.46 -30.89
C SER A 40 23.76 -24.74 -31.71
N ASP A 41 23.70 -25.89 -31.06
CA ASP A 41 23.55 -27.19 -31.73
C ASP A 41 22.17 -27.37 -32.36
N LEU A 42 21.09 -26.98 -31.66
CA LEU A 42 19.71 -27.09 -32.14
C LEU A 42 19.40 -26.18 -33.33
N LEU A 43 19.95 -24.96 -33.33
CA LEU A 43 19.70 -23.96 -34.36
C LEU A 43 20.77 -23.95 -35.46
N ASP A 44 21.84 -24.73 -35.30
CA ASP A 44 23.03 -24.72 -36.17
C ASP A 44 23.68 -23.32 -36.30
N VAL A 45 23.66 -22.55 -35.21
CA VAL A 45 24.17 -21.16 -35.13
C VAL A 45 25.44 -21.11 -34.28
N ASN A 46 26.36 -20.20 -34.58
CA ASN A 46 27.54 -20.00 -33.74
C ASN A 46 27.15 -19.64 -32.28
N ARG A 47 27.75 -20.35 -31.30
CA ARG A 47 27.54 -20.10 -29.86
C ARG A 47 27.69 -18.64 -29.45
N ASN A 48 28.63 -17.89 -30.03
CA ASN A 48 28.82 -16.47 -29.71
C ASN A 48 27.62 -15.63 -30.15
N THR A 49 27.06 -15.90 -31.33
CA THR A 49 25.82 -15.26 -31.80
C THR A 49 24.66 -15.55 -30.86
N ILE A 50 24.52 -16.80 -30.39
CA ILE A 50 23.50 -17.17 -29.40
C ILE A 50 23.74 -16.45 -28.07
N ASN A 51 24.97 -16.35 -27.60
CA ASN A 51 25.30 -15.60 -26.39
C ASN A 51 24.94 -14.11 -26.53
N ASP A 52 25.18 -13.51 -27.69
CA ASP A 52 24.86 -12.11 -27.93
C ASP A 52 23.34 -11.88 -28.04
N ASP A 53 22.58 -12.83 -28.60
CA ASP A 53 21.12 -12.78 -28.59
C ASP A 53 20.54 -12.97 -27.17
N ILE A 54 21.15 -13.84 -26.36
CA ILE A 54 20.79 -13.99 -24.94
C ILE A 54 21.05 -12.66 -24.20
N LYS A 55 22.23 -12.04 -24.41
CA LYS A 55 22.54 -10.71 -23.83
C LYS A 55 21.54 -9.66 -24.28
N PHE A 56 21.17 -9.63 -25.55
CA PHE A 56 20.15 -8.72 -26.07
C PHE A 56 18.84 -8.85 -25.28
N TRP A 57 18.37 -10.08 -25.05
CA TRP A 57 17.16 -10.29 -24.25
C TRP A 57 17.32 -9.91 -22.78
N TYR A 58 18.49 -10.10 -22.18
CA TYR A 58 18.74 -9.58 -20.84
C TYR A 58 18.65 -8.05 -20.81
N SER A 59 19.23 -7.36 -21.79
CA SER A 59 19.13 -5.91 -21.91
C SER A 59 17.67 -5.46 -22.10
N GLN A 60 16.92 -6.09 -23.01
CA GLN A 60 15.50 -5.78 -23.20
C GLN A 60 14.66 -6.04 -21.95
N MET A 61 14.90 -7.15 -21.24
CA MET A 61 14.24 -7.40 -19.96
C MET A 61 14.58 -6.33 -18.93
N ILE A 62 15.83 -5.89 -18.84
CA ILE A 62 16.27 -4.82 -17.92
C ILE A 62 15.58 -3.50 -18.29
N ASP A 63 15.51 -3.17 -19.58
CA ASP A 63 14.87 -1.95 -20.08
C ASP A 63 13.35 -1.96 -19.85
N GLU A 64 12.70 -3.11 -20.03
CA GLU A 64 11.26 -3.32 -19.73
C GLU A 64 10.95 -3.35 -18.23
N LEU A 65 11.92 -3.75 -17.40
CA LEU A 65 11.72 -3.90 -15.95
C LEU A 65 11.57 -2.56 -15.23
N GLY A 66 12.05 -1.45 -15.80
CA GLY A 66 12.08 -0.14 -15.13
C GLY A 66 12.74 -0.21 -13.75
N ASN A 67 12.70 0.90 -12.99
CA ASN A 67 13.31 0.97 -11.66
C ASN A 67 12.52 0.22 -10.55
N ASP A 68 11.34 -0.33 -10.83
CA ASP A 68 10.37 -0.65 -9.76
C ASP A 68 9.81 -2.07 -9.72
N ASN A 69 10.41 -3.08 -10.37
CA ASN A 69 9.88 -4.43 -10.26
C ASN A 69 10.91 -5.51 -9.89
N LEU A 70 11.68 -5.22 -8.83
CA LEU A 70 12.52 -6.19 -8.11
C LEU A 70 11.78 -7.51 -7.84
N LYS A 71 10.49 -7.44 -7.47
CA LYS A 71 9.64 -8.62 -7.25
C LYS A 71 9.56 -9.51 -8.48
N THR A 72 9.37 -8.93 -9.67
CA THR A 72 9.31 -9.68 -10.93
C THR A 72 10.65 -10.29 -11.30
N TRP A 73 11.76 -9.57 -11.07
CA TRP A 73 13.10 -10.11 -11.30
C TRP A 73 13.41 -11.29 -10.37
N VAL A 74 13.10 -11.14 -9.08
CA VAL A 74 13.26 -12.18 -8.05
C VAL A 74 12.47 -13.43 -8.43
N MET A 75 11.18 -13.30 -8.77
CA MET A 75 10.34 -14.44 -9.14
C MET A 75 10.92 -15.19 -10.35
N LYS A 76 11.42 -14.47 -11.36
CA LYS A 76 12.10 -15.09 -12.51
C LYS A 76 13.36 -15.88 -12.12
N GLN A 77 14.14 -15.40 -11.14
CA GLN A 77 15.32 -16.14 -10.67
C GLN A 77 14.91 -17.41 -9.91
N PHE A 78 13.88 -17.34 -9.05
CA PHE A 78 13.35 -18.51 -8.36
C PHE A 78 12.87 -19.59 -9.35
N THR A 79 12.07 -19.20 -10.35
CA THR A 79 11.61 -20.13 -11.38
C THR A 79 12.78 -20.80 -12.12
N ARG A 80 13.87 -20.07 -12.39
CA ARG A 80 15.06 -20.65 -13.03
C ARG A 80 15.78 -21.64 -12.13
N PHE A 81 15.92 -21.34 -10.84
CA PHE A 81 16.50 -22.27 -9.88
C PHE A 81 15.66 -23.54 -9.75
N GLU A 82 14.33 -23.42 -9.71
CA GLU A 82 13.42 -24.58 -9.69
C GLU A 82 13.57 -25.45 -10.95
N ILE A 83 13.60 -24.85 -12.14
CA ILE A 83 13.80 -25.59 -13.39
C ILE A 83 15.16 -26.32 -13.39
N GLN A 84 16.23 -25.68 -12.93
CA GLN A 84 17.55 -26.31 -12.85
C GLN A 84 17.58 -27.43 -11.82
N ARG A 85 16.94 -27.22 -10.66
CA ARG A 85 16.81 -28.22 -9.59
C ARG A 85 16.08 -29.46 -10.10
N ASN A 86 14.95 -29.30 -10.79
CA ASN A 86 14.18 -30.42 -11.33
C ASN A 86 14.99 -31.25 -12.31
N ARG A 87 15.78 -30.63 -13.20
CA ARG A 87 16.65 -31.36 -14.14
C ARG A 87 17.76 -32.13 -13.45
N LEU A 88 18.34 -31.54 -12.40
CA LEU A 88 19.37 -32.21 -11.63
C LEU A 88 18.80 -33.39 -10.86
N LEU A 89 17.57 -33.28 -10.34
CA LEU A 89 16.86 -34.41 -9.72
C LEU A 89 16.58 -35.52 -10.74
N GLU A 90 16.07 -35.19 -11.92
CA GLU A 90 15.88 -36.16 -13.01
C GLU A 90 17.21 -36.84 -13.39
N ASN A 91 18.30 -36.09 -13.49
CA ASN A 91 19.62 -36.67 -13.75
C ASN A 91 20.09 -37.56 -12.59
N LEU A 92 19.85 -37.17 -11.34
CA LEU A 92 20.24 -37.94 -10.15
C LEU A 92 19.56 -39.31 -10.11
N GLU A 93 18.28 -39.37 -10.47
CA GLU A 93 17.50 -40.61 -10.54
C GLU A 93 18.02 -41.57 -11.61
N ASN A 94 18.52 -41.04 -12.72
CA ASN A 94 18.93 -41.81 -13.90
C ASN A 94 20.41 -42.22 -13.95
N HIS A 95 21.27 -41.68 -13.07
CA HIS A 95 22.70 -42.06 -13.04
C HIS A 95 22.93 -43.19 -12.02
N GLU A 96 23.84 -44.13 -12.31
CA GLU A 96 24.18 -45.23 -11.40
C GLU A 96 25.51 -45.01 -10.67
N GLY A 97 26.39 -44.17 -11.23
CA GLY A 97 27.72 -43.89 -10.68
C GLY A 97 27.69 -43.03 -9.41
N LEU A 98 28.25 -43.54 -8.31
CA LEU A 98 28.31 -42.83 -7.02
C LEU A 98 28.99 -41.45 -7.14
N SER A 99 30.07 -41.35 -7.91
CA SER A 99 30.81 -40.10 -8.10
C SER A 99 29.97 -39.03 -8.81
N GLU A 100 29.16 -39.44 -9.79
CA GLU A 100 28.31 -38.54 -10.56
C GLU A 100 27.10 -38.09 -9.75
N LYS A 101 26.48 -39.02 -9.00
CA LYS A 101 25.42 -38.68 -8.04
C LYS A 101 25.89 -37.63 -7.03
N LEU A 102 27.07 -37.83 -6.45
CA LEU A 102 27.62 -36.92 -5.44
C LEU A 102 27.96 -35.54 -6.04
N ALA A 103 28.32 -35.49 -7.33
CA ALA A 103 28.49 -34.21 -8.04
C ALA A 103 27.15 -33.50 -8.27
N ILE A 104 26.11 -34.23 -8.66
CA ILE A 104 24.75 -33.70 -8.85
C ILE A 104 24.17 -33.19 -7.53
N GLU A 105 24.33 -33.94 -6.43
CA GLU A 105 23.91 -33.52 -5.09
C GLU A 105 24.60 -32.23 -4.63
N LYS A 106 25.91 -32.08 -4.89
CA LYS A 106 26.64 -30.83 -4.62
C LYS A 106 26.08 -29.64 -5.40
N LEU A 107 25.66 -29.87 -6.65
CA LEU A 107 25.05 -28.82 -7.48
C LEU A 107 23.65 -28.44 -6.96
N LEU A 108 22.84 -29.42 -6.54
CA LEU A 108 21.55 -29.19 -5.89
C LEU A 108 21.72 -28.35 -4.63
N PHE A 109 22.65 -28.73 -3.74
CA PHE A 109 22.95 -27.98 -2.54
C PHE A 109 23.35 -26.52 -2.82
N ASN A 110 24.12 -26.29 -3.89
CA ASN A 110 24.54 -24.95 -4.29
C ASN A 110 23.35 -24.09 -4.77
N ILE A 111 22.41 -24.68 -5.52
CA ILE A 111 21.17 -24.01 -5.94
C ILE A 111 20.33 -23.63 -4.71
N ASP A 112 20.15 -24.56 -3.78
CA ASP A 112 19.36 -24.32 -2.56
C ASP A 112 20.02 -23.22 -1.70
N SER A 113 21.34 -23.25 -1.54
CA SER A 113 22.10 -22.23 -0.80
C SER A 113 21.98 -20.84 -1.44
N LYS A 114 22.10 -20.74 -2.77
CA LYS A 114 21.93 -19.46 -3.48
C LYS A 114 20.50 -18.94 -3.42
N SER A 115 19.52 -19.82 -3.48
CA SER A 115 18.10 -19.47 -3.34
C SER A 115 17.82 -18.90 -1.94
N ALA A 116 18.37 -19.54 -0.90
CA ALA A 116 18.29 -19.05 0.47
C ALA A 116 18.95 -17.67 0.63
N GLN A 117 20.16 -17.47 0.09
CA GLN A 117 20.85 -16.17 0.11
C GLN A 117 20.05 -15.06 -0.59
N LEU A 118 19.44 -15.37 -1.74
CA LEU A 118 18.58 -14.44 -2.45
C LEU A 118 17.36 -14.06 -1.58
N MET A 119 16.72 -15.04 -0.95
CA MET A 119 15.61 -14.85 -0.02
C MET A 119 16.00 -13.96 1.16
N THR A 120 17.13 -14.23 1.82
CA THR A 120 17.64 -13.40 2.92
C THR A 120 17.88 -11.98 2.46
N THR A 121 18.52 -11.78 1.31
CA THR A 121 18.78 -10.45 0.73
C THR A 121 17.48 -9.70 0.44
N ILE A 122 16.44 -10.39 -0.01
CA ILE A 122 15.11 -9.78 -0.22
C ILE A 122 14.49 -9.37 1.11
N ILE A 123 14.52 -10.25 2.12
CA ILE A 123 13.94 -9.95 3.44
C ILE A 123 14.62 -8.73 4.05
N THR A 124 15.96 -8.72 4.11
CA THR A 124 16.69 -7.56 4.64
C THR A 124 16.47 -6.30 3.79
N ASN A 125 16.42 -6.42 2.46
CA ASN A 125 16.15 -5.26 1.61
C ASN A 125 14.72 -4.73 1.76
N VAL A 126 13.72 -5.60 1.89
CA VAL A 126 12.32 -5.23 2.15
C VAL A 126 12.21 -4.55 3.52
N GLU A 127 12.86 -5.08 4.56
CA GLU A 127 12.93 -4.45 5.88
C GLU A 127 13.59 -3.07 5.80
N THR A 128 14.72 -2.94 5.09
CA THR A 128 15.36 -1.62 4.88
C THR A 128 14.54 -0.69 4.00
N THR A 129 13.77 -1.18 3.02
CA THR A 129 12.91 -0.35 2.16
C THR A 129 11.65 0.09 2.90
N THR A 130 11.15 -0.71 3.84
CA THR A 130 10.05 -0.34 4.74
C THR A 130 10.53 0.72 5.75
N LEU A 131 11.77 0.61 6.21
CA LEU A 131 12.45 1.64 7.03
C LEU A 131 12.82 2.91 6.23
N LEU A 132 13.23 2.79 4.96
CA LEU A 132 13.59 3.91 4.09
C LEU A 132 12.36 4.64 3.53
N ASN A 133 11.26 3.94 3.23
CA ASN A 133 9.99 4.57 2.87
C ASN A 133 9.32 5.28 4.06
N GLN A 134 9.63 4.87 5.29
CA GLN A 134 9.35 5.68 6.49
C GLN A 134 10.25 6.93 6.59
N GLN A 135 11.40 6.94 5.92
CA GLN A 135 12.35 8.07 5.93
C GLN A 135 12.22 9.04 4.74
N THR A 136 11.61 8.67 3.60
CA THR A 136 11.61 9.53 2.38
C THR A 136 10.35 10.39 2.18
N LYS A 137 9.28 10.20 2.96
CA LYS A 137 8.23 11.21 3.18
C LYS A 137 8.13 11.51 4.68
N THR A 138 9.15 12.12 5.26
CA THR A 138 8.99 12.69 6.61
C THR A 138 7.97 13.81 6.51
N ILE A 139 6.72 13.50 6.84
CA ILE A 139 5.64 14.48 6.95
C ILE A 139 6.11 15.53 7.95
N GLY A 140 6.32 16.73 7.44
CA GLY A 140 6.89 17.81 8.23
C GLY A 140 5.94 18.20 9.36
N GLU A 141 6.48 18.59 10.50
CA GLU A 141 5.65 19.01 11.64
C GLU A 141 4.74 20.21 11.29
N ASN A 142 5.19 21.07 10.38
CA ASN A 142 4.37 22.17 9.84
C ASN A 142 3.13 21.69 9.09
N GLU A 143 3.20 20.52 8.45
CA GLU A 143 2.05 19.91 7.77
C GLU A 143 1.07 19.35 8.79
N ILE A 144 1.57 18.65 9.81
CA ILE A 144 0.75 18.21 10.95
C ILE A 144 0.07 19.39 11.63
N LYS A 145 0.80 20.47 11.90
CA LYS A 145 0.26 21.72 12.48
C LYS A 145 -0.90 22.28 11.66
N LYS A 146 -0.79 22.30 10.34
CA LYS A 146 -1.88 22.75 9.44
C LYS A 146 -3.10 21.85 9.57
N ILE A 147 -2.91 20.53 9.54
CA ILE A 147 -4.00 19.55 9.64
C ILE A 147 -4.72 19.69 10.99
N VAL A 148 -3.98 19.75 12.11
CA VAL A 148 -4.54 19.91 13.45
C VAL A 148 -5.37 21.18 13.56
N ARG A 149 -4.85 22.33 13.07
CA ARG A 149 -5.59 23.60 13.10
C ARG A 149 -6.87 23.55 12.26
N GLU A 150 -6.84 22.89 11.10
CA GLU A 150 -8.04 22.72 10.27
C GLU A 150 -9.07 21.76 10.91
N LEU A 151 -8.64 20.69 11.58
CA LEU A 151 -9.52 19.82 12.35
C LEU A 151 -10.20 20.59 13.49
N ILE A 152 -9.44 21.36 14.28
CA ILE A 152 -9.99 22.21 15.36
C ILE A 152 -11.01 23.20 14.78
N LYS A 153 -10.67 23.87 13.67
CA LYS A 153 -11.57 24.83 13.02
C LYS A 153 -12.85 24.18 12.48
N LYS A 154 -12.77 22.95 11.93
CA LYS A 154 -13.96 22.20 11.51
C LYS A 154 -14.84 21.82 12.69
N SER A 155 -14.23 21.51 13.83
CA SER A 155 -14.95 21.20 15.05
C SER A 155 -15.79 22.38 15.54
N GLU A 156 -15.45 23.65 15.21
CA GLU A 156 -16.26 24.83 15.56
C GLU A 156 -17.69 24.75 15.05
N LYS A 157 -17.96 23.93 14.03
CA LYS A 157 -19.30 23.76 13.45
C LYS A 157 -20.07 22.56 14.00
N LYS A 158 -19.42 21.70 14.79
CA LYS A 158 -20.05 20.54 15.40
C LYS A 158 -20.43 20.88 16.85
N VAL A 159 -21.64 20.53 17.25
CA VAL A 159 -22.06 20.54 18.66
C VAL A 159 -21.19 19.53 19.45
N GLY A 160 -20.80 19.86 20.69
CA GLY A 160 -20.05 18.96 21.57
C GLY A 160 -18.54 19.21 21.63
N VAL A 161 -17.80 18.22 22.15
CA VAL A 161 -16.35 18.33 22.45
C VAL A 161 -15.51 18.27 21.16
N ILE A 162 -14.23 18.67 21.21
CA ILE A 162 -13.27 18.60 20.10
C ILE A 162 -12.63 17.20 20.04
N HIS A 163 -13.48 16.18 20.07
CA HIS A 163 -13.08 14.80 20.00
C HIS A 163 -13.26 14.27 18.59
N TYR A 164 -12.31 13.49 18.12
CA TYR A 164 -12.38 12.81 16.84
C TYR A 164 -12.04 11.34 17.01
N GLU A 165 -12.85 10.47 16.45
CA GLU A 165 -12.46 9.08 16.25
C GLU A 165 -11.36 8.98 15.19
N GLU A 166 -10.51 7.97 15.31
CA GLU A 166 -9.45 7.64 14.36
C GLU A 166 -9.93 7.67 12.91
N ASN A 167 -11.08 7.03 12.64
CA ASN A 167 -11.68 6.98 11.31
C ASN A 167 -12.16 8.35 10.82
N GLU A 168 -12.67 9.20 11.72
CA GLU A 168 -13.04 10.57 11.37
C GLU A 168 -11.81 11.40 11.04
N ILE A 169 -10.72 11.26 11.79
CA ILE A 169 -9.46 11.94 11.52
C ILE A 169 -8.96 11.56 10.12
N LEU A 170 -8.92 10.27 9.80
CA LEU A 170 -8.51 9.76 8.49
C LEU A 170 -9.40 10.30 7.37
N TYR A 171 -10.72 10.22 7.54
CA TYR A 171 -11.68 10.73 6.57
C TYR A 171 -11.48 12.23 6.31
N GLU A 172 -11.32 13.02 7.37
CA GLU A 172 -11.11 14.46 7.25
C GLU A 172 -9.76 14.78 6.60
N MET A 173 -8.70 14.02 6.89
CA MET A 173 -7.40 14.14 6.23
C MET A 173 -7.50 13.89 4.73
N ILE A 174 -8.10 12.77 4.33
CA ILE A 174 -8.33 12.39 2.92
C ILE A 174 -9.06 13.53 2.20
N LYS A 175 -10.13 14.04 2.80
CA LYS A 175 -10.94 15.12 2.23
C LYS A 175 -10.15 16.43 2.12
N MET A 176 -9.37 16.80 3.13
CA MET A 176 -8.61 18.06 3.16
C MET A 176 -7.41 18.04 2.22
N LYS A 177 -6.68 16.92 2.18
CA LYS A 177 -5.42 16.78 1.45
C LYS A 177 -5.60 16.21 0.05
N LYS A 178 -6.76 15.61 -0.25
CA LYS A 178 -7.01 14.84 -1.49
C LYS A 178 -5.99 13.71 -1.66
N CYS A 179 -5.65 13.06 -0.56
CA CYS A 179 -4.73 11.92 -0.51
C CYS A 179 -5.49 10.59 -0.49
N ASP A 180 -4.77 9.48 -0.65
CA ASP A 180 -5.31 8.15 -0.42
C ASP A 180 -5.29 7.78 1.08
N CYS A 181 -5.81 6.59 1.40
CA CYS A 181 -5.89 6.08 2.76
C CYS A 181 -4.50 5.81 3.35
N ASP A 182 -3.57 5.29 2.56
CA ASP A 182 -2.22 4.95 3.00
C ASP A 182 -1.45 6.20 3.43
N GLU A 183 -1.57 7.30 2.68
CA GLU A 183 -0.97 8.59 3.04
C GLU A 183 -1.62 9.19 4.30
N ALA A 184 -2.94 9.09 4.45
CA ALA A 184 -3.63 9.54 5.65
C ALA A 184 -3.22 8.74 6.90
N GLU A 185 -3.09 7.42 6.79
CA GLU A 185 -2.60 6.57 7.88
C GLU A 185 -1.16 6.91 8.27
N LEU A 186 -0.31 7.24 7.30
CA LEU A 186 1.06 7.68 7.57
C LEU A 186 1.07 8.99 8.36
N ILE A 187 0.21 9.95 8.00
CA ILE A 187 0.02 11.21 8.73
C ILE A 187 -0.47 10.95 10.15
N LEU A 188 -1.49 10.11 10.32
CA LEU A 188 -2.03 9.79 11.63
C LEU A 188 -1.00 9.08 12.52
N ARG A 189 -0.26 8.10 11.96
CA ARG A 189 0.85 7.45 12.66
C ARG A 189 1.86 8.48 13.12
N ARG A 190 2.23 9.44 12.26
CA ARG A 190 3.13 10.52 12.64
C ARG A 190 2.56 11.41 13.74
N MET A 191 1.25 11.68 13.76
CA MET A 191 0.60 12.42 14.85
C MET A 191 0.65 11.63 16.17
N LYS A 192 0.42 10.32 16.13
CA LYS A 192 0.57 9.42 17.29
C LYS A 192 1.99 9.45 17.85
N ASP A 193 2.99 9.38 16.97
CA ASP A 193 4.41 9.49 17.37
C ASP A 193 4.75 10.86 17.98
N LEU A 194 4.05 11.92 17.57
CA LEU A 194 4.18 13.26 18.14
C LEU A 194 3.41 13.44 19.45
N GLY A 195 2.73 12.40 19.93
CA GLY A 195 2.06 12.38 21.23
C GLY A 195 0.54 12.45 21.19
N LEU A 196 -0.11 12.35 20.01
CA LEU A 196 -1.58 12.33 19.94
C LEU A 196 -2.20 11.23 20.81
N LYS A 197 -1.49 10.10 20.97
CA LYS A 197 -1.94 8.99 21.82
C LYS A 197 -2.06 9.36 23.30
N LEU A 198 -1.35 10.40 23.76
CA LEU A 198 -1.46 10.89 25.13
C LEU A 198 -2.74 11.71 25.35
N CYS A 199 -3.41 12.13 24.28
CA CYS A 199 -4.67 12.86 24.28
C CYS A 199 -5.85 11.92 23.92
N GLU A 200 -5.70 10.61 24.14
CA GLU A 200 -6.77 9.62 23.98
C GLU A 200 -7.75 9.73 25.16
N VAL A 201 -9.05 9.69 24.87
CA VAL A 201 -10.08 9.84 25.89
C VAL A 201 -10.25 8.53 26.66
N ASP A 202 -10.07 8.56 27.99
CA ASP A 202 -10.01 7.37 28.88
C ASP A 202 -11.15 6.34 28.74
N HIS A 203 -12.30 6.75 28.19
CA HIS A 203 -13.49 5.91 28.03
C HIS A 203 -13.85 5.56 26.57
N PHE A 204 -13.10 6.07 25.60
CA PHE A 204 -13.37 5.89 24.17
C PHE A 204 -12.07 5.59 23.42
N PRO A 205 -11.62 4.32 23.42
CA PRO A 205 -10.41 3.92 22.71
C PRO A 205 -10.49 4.30 21.23
N GLY A 206 -9.43 4.91 20.71
CA GLY A 206 -9.38 5.42 19.34
C GLY A 206 -10.06 6.78 19.13
N THR A 207 -10.52 7.43 20.20
CA THR A 207 -11.02 8.81 20.17
C THR A 207 -10.00 9.75 20.83
N TYR A 208 -9.68 10.85 20.16
CA TYR A 208 -8.62 11.78 20.60
C TYR A 208 -9.13 13.21 20.74
N ASP A 209 -8.66 13.93 21.78
CA ASP A 209 -8.83 15.37 21.91
C ASP A 209 -7.78 16.12 21.05
N ILE A 210 -8.23 16.61 19.90
CA ILE A 210 -7.38 17.33 18.95
C ILE A 210 -7.03 18.73 19.46
N GLY A 211 -7.87 19.32 20.31
CA GLY A 211 -7.61 20.61 20.95
C GLY A 211 -6.47 20.50 21.95
N GLU A 212 -6.51 19.51 22.83
CA GLU A 212 -5.45 19.21 23.79
C GLU A 212 -4.14 18.87 23.08
N PHE A 213 -4.18 18.02 22.05
CA PHE A 213 -3.00 17.71 21.23
C PHE A 213 -2.40 18.97 20.60
N GLY A 214 -3.26 19.85 20.07
CA GLY A 214 -2.87 21.14 19.51
C GLY A 214 -2.19 22.05 20.53
N LEU A 215 -2.68 22.11 21.76
CA LEU A 215 -2.07 22.88 22.86
C LEU A 215 -0.73 22.30 23.29
N MET A 216 -0.68 20.98 23.51
CA MET A 216 0.53 20.26 23.92
C MET A 216 1.69 20.49 22.94
N ARG A 217 1.38 20.53 21.63
CA ARG A 217 2.36 20.79 20.57
C ARG A 217 2.55 22.27 20.22
N GLN A 218 1.85 23.18 20.89
CA GLN A 218 1.88 24.63 20.60
C GLN A 218 1.49 24.95 19.14
N TYR A 219 0.61 24.13 18.57
CA TYR A 219 0.03 24.38 17.25
C TYR A 219 -1.07 25.43 17.31
N ILE A 220 -1.72 25.56 18.46
CA ILE A 220 -2.73 26.55 18.80
C ILE A 220 -2.41 27.13 20.19
N SER A 221 -2.76 28.38 20.44
CA SER A 221 -2.65 29.00 21.76
C SER A 221 -3.88 28.73 22.63
N ASN A 222 -3.74 28.89 23.95
CA ASN A 222 -4.86 28.77 24.89
C ASN A 222 -5.99 29.77 24.56
N ASP A 223 -5.65 30.99 24.15
CA ASP A 223 -6.65 32.01 23.78
C ASP A 223 -7.42 31.61 22.52
N GLU A 224 -6.73 31.12 21.50
CA GLU A 224 -7.36 30.62 20.28
C GLU A 224 -8.29 29.44 20.56
N LEU A 225 -7.85 28.46 21.39
CA LEU A 225 -8.70 27.32 21.74
C LEU A 225 -9.88 27.73 22.61
N SER A 226 -9.68 28.66 23.55
CA SER A 226 -10.77 29.21 24.38
C SER A 226 -11.84 29.91 23.54
N LEU A 227 -11.45 30.59 22.45
CA LEU A 227 -12.40 31.18 21.50
C LEU A 227 -13.19 30.11 20.75
N VAL A 228 -12.57 28.98 20.41
CA VAL A 228 -13.26 27.83 19.82
C VAL A 228 -14.32 27.31 20.79
N TYR A 229 -13.96 27.01 22.04
CA TYR A 229 -14.93 26.51 23.03
C TYR A 229 -16.08 27.50 23.26
N LYS A 230 -15.82 28.81 23.39
CA LYS A 230 -16.88 29.82 23.52
C LYS A 230 -17.83 29.88 22.32
N ARG A 231 -17.35 29.59 21.11
CA ARG A 231 -18.21 29.50 19.92
C ARG A 231 -19.07 28.23 19.97
N LYS A 232 -18.51 27.11 20.42
CA LYS A 232 -19.24 25.84 20.57
C LYS A 232 -20.31 25.93 21.65
N GLU A 233 -20.01 26.52 22.79
CA GLU A 233 -20.97 26.78 23.87
C GLU A 233 -22.17 27.59 23.36
N LYS A 234 -21.92 28.65 22.56
CA LYS A 234 -23.00 29.43 21.93
C LYS A 234 -23.84 28.61 20.95
N LEU A 235 -23.22 27.71 20.19
CA LEU A 235 -23.92 26.83 19.27
C LEU A 235 -24.76 25.79 20.03
N GLU A 236 -24.24 25.25 21.13
CA GLU A 236 -24.96 24.37 22.04
C GLU A 236 -26.18 25.07 22.65
N ASP A 237 -26.02 26.31 23.11
CA ASP A 237 -27.14 27.13 23.62
C ASP A 237 -28.20 27.39 22.54
N GLU A 238 -27.78 27.71 21.31
CA GLU A 238 -28.70 27.93 20.19
C GLU A 238 -29.43 26.64 19.80
N HIS A 239 -28.72 25.53 19.75
CA HIS A 239 -29.26 24.20 19.45
C HIS A 239 -30.31 23.78 20.49
N GLN A 240 -29.98 23.93 21.77
CA GLN A 240 -30.89 23.64 22.87
C GLN A 240 -32.14 24.54 22.82
N ARG A 241 -31.98 25.83 22.49
CA ARG A 241 -33.11 26.74 22.33
C ARG A 241 -34.05 26.30 21.21
N LEU A 242 -33.51 25.88 20.06
CA LEU A 242 -34.30 25.38 18.94
C LEU A 242 -35.05 24.09 19.29
N LEU A 243 -34.40 23.17 20.03
CA LEU A 243 -35.05 21.96 20.53
C LEU A 243 -36.18 22.28 21.51
N ASP A 244 -35.99 23.24 22.42
CA ASP A 244 -37.01 23.67 23.36
C ASP A 244 -38.20 24.34 22.64
N GLU A 245 -37.94 25.16 21.62
CA GLU A 245 -38.98 25.77 20.78
C GLU A 245 -39.77 24.71 20.02
N LEU A 246 -39.10 23.73 19.41
CA LEU A 246 -39.75 22.61 18.73
C LEU A 246 -40.60 21.79 19.70
N LYS A 247 -40.06 21.47 20.87
CA LYS A 247 -40.78 20.75 21.93
C LYS A 247 -42.02 21.51 22.39
N LYS A 248 -41.92 22.83 22.56
CA LYS A 248 -43.08 23.69 22.89
C LYS A 248 -44.16 23.62 21.82
N LYS A 249 -43.81 23.68 20.52
CA LYS A 249 -44.79 23.52 19.42
C LYS A 249 -45.54 22.20 19.51
N PHE A 250 -44.83 21.10 19.76
CA PHE A 250 -45.45 19.78 19.91
C PHE A 250 -46.31 19.68 21.17
N ILE A 251 -45.87 20.23 22.30
CA ILE A 251 -46.66 20.25 23.54
C ILE A 251 -47.97 21.02 23.34
N GLN A 252 -47.92 22.15 22.62
CA GLN A 252 -49.12 22.93 22.31
C GLN A 252 -50.11 22.15 21.43
N LYS A 253 -49.62 21.30 20.54
CA LYS A 253 -50.43 20.53 19.59
C LYS A 253 -50.97 19.22 20.15
N TYR A 254 -50.20 18.52 20.98
CA TYR A 254 -50.48 17.16 21.43
C TYR A 254 -50.63 17.02 22.95
N GLY A 255 -50.47 18.11 23.70
CA GLY A 255 -50.46 18.09 25.17
C GLY A 255 -49.07 17.76 25.74
N PRO A 256 -48.94 17.63 27.08
CA PRO A 256 -47.66 17.38 27.73
C PRO A 256 -47.01 16.06 27.24
N GLU A 257 -45.68 16.02 27.21
CA GLU A 257 -44.88 14.89 26.70
C GLU A 257 -45.21 13.54 27.37
N SER A 258 -45.63 13.57 28.64
CA SER A 258 -46.09 12.39 29.39
C SER A 258 -47.29 11.69 28.74
N ASN A 259 -48.04 12.41 27.90
CA ASN A 259 -49.26 11.93 27.25
C ASN A 259 -49.02 11.55 25.79
N TRP A 260 -47.80 11.72 25.27
CA TRP A 260 -47.50 11.40 23.88
C TRP A 260 -47.50 9.88 23.69
N SER A 261 -48.31 9.40 22.74
CA SER A 261 -48.19 8.03 22.23
C SER A 261 -46.89 7.84 21.48
N GLU A 262 -46.51 6.58 21.23
CA GLU A 262 -45.30 6.25 20.48
C GLU A 262 -45.30 6.90 19.09
N GLU A 263 -46.42 6.87 18.38
CA GLU A 263 -46.57 7.53 17.07
C GLU A 263 -46.30 9.04 17.11
N ILE A 264 -46.59 9.71 18.24
CA ILE A 264 -46.34 11.16 18.38
C ILE A 264 -44.86 11.41 18.67
N ARG A 265 -44.21 10.53 19.44
CA ARG A 265 -42.77 10.58 19.69
C ARG A 265 -41.98 10.34 18.41
N GLU A 266 -42.36 9.33 17.63
CA GLU A 266 -41.79 9.08 16.30
C GLU A 266 -41.93 10.32 15.43
N LYS A 267 -43.13 10.92 15.33
CA LYS A 267 -43.32 12.16 14.57
C LYS A 267 -42.47 13.34 15.04
N PHE A 268 -42.12 13.39 16.32
CA PHE A 268 -41.22 14.43 16.85
C PHE A 268 -39.78 14.18 16.41
N TYR A 269 -39.26 12.97 16.65
CA TYR A 269 -37.88 12.60 16.32
C TYR A 269 -37.63 12.50 14.80
N ASP A 270 -38.64 12.10 14.03
CA ASP A 270 -38.59 12.02 12.57
C ASP A 270 -38.97 13.33 11.88
N SER A 271 -39.29 14.39 12.64
CA SER A 271 -39.60 15.68 12.02
C SER A 271 -38.37 16.26 11.33
N ASP A 272 -38.57 16.81 10.13
CA ASP A 272 -37.49 17.50 9.38
C ASP A 272 -36.82 18.60 10.24
N GLU A 273 -37.61 19.29 11.09
CA GLU A 273 -37.11 20.30 12.02
C GLU A 273 -36.15 19.67 13.06
N TRP A 274 -36.51 18.53 13.66
CA TRP A 274 -35.63 17.83 14.61
C TRP A 274 -34.37 17.32 13.94
N GLN A 275 -34.50 16.70 12.76
CA GLN A 275 -33.38 16.17 12.00
C GLN A 275 -32.42 17.29 11.57
N GLN A 276 -32.95 18.43 11.14
CA GLN A 276 -32.13 19.61 10.80
C GLN A 276 -31.41 20.19 12.00
N ILE A 277 -32.03 20.20 13.18
CA ILE A 277 -31.39 20.67 14.40
C ILE A 277 -30.28 19.70 14.80
N VAL A 278 -30.56 18.40 14.89
CA VAL A 278 -29.62 17.41 15.44
C VAL A 278 -28.44 17.10 14.52
N PHE A 279 -28.62 17.14 13.20
CA PHE A 279 -27.60 16.68 12.25
C PHE A 279 -26.91 17.78 11.43
N ASN A 280 -27.30 19.05 11.55
CA ASN A 280 -26.59 20.18 10.91
C ASN A 280 -25.85 21.06 11.94
#